data_AF-A0A0N1ITL2-F1
#
_entry.id   AF-A0A0N1ITL2-F1
#
_cell.length_a   1.000
_cell.length_b   1.000
_cell.length_c   1.000
_cell.angle_alpha   90.00
_cell.angle_beta   90.00
_cell.angle_gamma   90.00
#
_symmetry.space_group_name_H-M   'P 1'
#
loop_
_entity.id
_entity.type
_entity.pdbx_description
1 polymer ?
#
loop_
_entity_poly.entity_id
_entity_poly.type
_entity_poly.pdbx_seq_one_letter_code
_entity_poly.pdbx_strand_id
1 'polypeptide(L)' 'MIDRFSRWPEAVLLKDTNADTVVTGFYATWIARFGAPSTITTDRGTHIRTTAYHPASNGIIER' A
#
# COMPACT_ATOMS: atom_id res chain seq x y z
N MET A 1 1.97 5.00 -0.37
CA MET A 1 0.52 4.75 -0.27
C MET A 1 -0.21 5.96 -0.81
N ILE A 2 -1.29 5.75 -1.57
CA ILE A 2 -2.14 6.83 -2.06
C ILE A 2 -3.55 6.55 -1.58
N ASP A 3 -4.20 7.55 -0.99
CA ASP A 3 -5.64 7.51 -0.81
C ASP A 3 -6.32 7.74 -2.16
N ARG A 4 -7.16 6.79 -2.61
CA ARG A 4 -7.82 6.89 -3.93
C ARG A 4 -8.89 7.98 -3.98
N PHE A 5 -9.51 8.32 -2.85
CA PHE A 5 -10.57 9.33 -2.80
C PHE A 5 -10.00 10.75 -2.87
N SER A 6 -9.10 11.09 -1.96
CA SER A 6 -8.46 12.42 -1.88
C SER A 6 -7.27 12.59 -2.83
N ARG A 7 -6.78 11.49 -3.42
CA ARG A 7 -5.54 11.45 -4.22
C ARG A 7 -4.28 11.84 -3.41
N TRP A 8 -4.33 11.81 -2.08
CA TRP A 8 -3.20 12.19 -1.24
C TRP A 8 -2.10 11.11 -1.22
N PRO A 9 -0.86 11.42 -1.62
CA PRO A 9 0.27 10.49 -1.55
C PRO A 9 1.04 10.60 -0.23
N GLU A 10 1.38 9.45 0.34
CA GLU A 10 2.27 9.33 1.49
C GLU A 10 3.36 8.29 1.23
N ALA A 11 4.62 8.68 1.35
CA ALA A 11 5.77 7.82 1.16
C ALA A 11 6.52 7.65 2.48
N VAL A 12 6.88 6.40 2.81
CA VAL A 12 7.55 6.05 4.05
C VAL A 12 8.79 5.25 3.68
N LEU A 13 9.94 5.63 4.24
CA LEU A 13 11.16 4.86 4.09
C LEU A 13 11.09 3.63 5.00
N LEU A 14 11.20 2.43 4.41
CA LEU A 14 11.28 1.18 5.13
C LEU A 14 12.75 0.72 5.16
N LYS A 15 13.17 0.14 6.29
CA LYS A 15 14.55 -0.36 6.45
C LYS A 15 14.85 -1.55 5.53
N ASP A 16 13.86 -2.42 5.36
CA ASP A 16 13.93 -3.63 4.56
C ASP A 16 12.62 -3.82 3.81
N THR A 17 12.65 -4.62 2.74
CA THR A 17 11.46 -4.92 1.93
C THR A 17 10.65 -6.09 2.50
N ASN A 18 10.94 -6.61 3.68
CA ASN A 18 10.22 -7.75 4.25
C ASN A 18 8.73 -7.41 4.52
N ALA A 19 7.85 -8.40 4.37
CA ALA A 19 6.41 -8.27 4.61
C ALA A 19 6.10 -7.72 6.01
N ASP A 20 6.83 -8.17 7.05
CA ASP A 20 6.63 -7.69 8.42
C ASP A 20 6.93 -6.18 8.57
N THR A 21 8.02 -5.73 7.95
CA THR A 21 8.41 -4.31 7.93
C THR A 21 7.41 -3.45 7.15
N VAL A 22 6.92 -3.97 6.01
CA VAL A 22 5.89 -3.31 5.20
C VAL A 22 4.58 -3.19 5.96
N VAL A 23 4.12 -4.25 6.63
CA VAL A 23 2.89 -4.23 7.44
C VAL A 23 3.03 -3.28 8.63
N THR A 24 4.18 -3.28 9.31
CA THR A 24 4.43 -2.37 10.43
C THR A 24 4.41 -0.91 9.98
N GLY A 25 5.08 -0.60 8.85
CA GLY A 25 5.05 0.73 8.27
C GLY A 25 3.65 1.15 7.84
N PHE A 26 2.90 0.26 7.19
CA PHE A 26 1.51 0.47 6.79
C PHE A 26 0.60 0.76 7.99
N TYR A 27 0.71 -0.04 9.05
CA TYR A 27 -0.10 0.12 10.25
C TYR A 27 0.18 1.46 10.95
N ALA A 28 1.45 1.78 11.17
CA ALA A 28 1.85 2.98 11.91
C ALA A 28 1.53 4.28 11.17
N THR A 29 1.63 4.27 9.84
CA THR A 29 1.48 5.50 9.03
C THR A 29 0.08 5.68 8.46
N TRP A 30 -0.64 4.59 8.21
CA TRP A 30 -1.98 4.64 7.64
C TRP A 30 -3.06 4.30 8.67
N ILE A 31 -3.08 3.05 9.16
CA ILE A 31 -4.16 2.56 10.02
C ILE A 31 -4.26 3.37 11.31
N ALA A 32 -3.14 3.67 11.96
CA ALA A 32 -3.11 4.42 13.21
C ALA A 32 -3.57 5.88 13.05
N ARG A 33 -3.53 6.45 11.84
CA ARG A 33 -3.84 7.87 11.58
C ARG A 33 -5.21 8.08 10.92
N PHE A 34 -5.55 7.22 9.96
CA PHE A 34 -6.74 7.35 9.12
C PHE A 34 -7.76 6.22 9.33
N GLY A 35 -7.42 5.20 10.12
CA GLY A 35 -8.24 4.01 10.30
C GLY A 35 -7.98 2.92 9.25
N ALA A 36 -8.64 1.77 9.41
CA ALA A 36 -8.48 0.64 8.50
C ALA A 36 -9.23 0.88 7.18
N PRO A 37 -8.56 0.82 6.01
CA PRO A 37 -9.23 0.96 4.73
C PRO A 37 -10.08 -0.28 4.43
N SER A 38 -11.20 -0.08 3.75
CA SER A 38 -12.10 -1.17 3.32
C SER A 38 -11.53 -2.02 2.19
N THR A 39 -10.63 -1.47 1.37
CA THR A 39 -10.00 -2.17 0.25
C THR A 39 -8.60 -1.63 0.02
N ILE A 40 -7.63 -2.53 -0.10
CA ILE A 40 -6.23 -2.21 -0.39
C ILE A 40 -5.89 -2.81 -1.75
N THR A 41 -5.38 -1.98 -2.67
CA THR A 41 -4.87 -2.43 -3.97
C THR A 41 -3.35 -2.29 -3.97
N THR A 42 -2.63 -3.39 -4.23
CA THR A 42 -1.17 -3.41 -4.32
C THR A 42 -0.76 -4.07 -5.63
N ASP A 43 0.41 -3.71 -6.15
CA ASP A 43 1.10 -4.59 -7.08
C ASP A 43 1.39 -5.92 -6.37
N ARG A 44 1.42 -7.02 -7.12
CA ARG A 44 1.60 -8.37 -6.56
C ARG A 44 3.01 -8.65 -6.10
N GLY A 45 3.63 -7.70 -5.40
CA GLY A 45 4.90 -7.90 -4.74
C GLY A 45 4.80 -9.09 -3.77
N THR A 46 5.93 -9.78 -3.60
CA THR A 46 6.10 -10.91 -2.68
C THR A 46 5.74 -10.58 -1.23
N HIS A 47 5.65 -9.28 -0.90
CA HIS A 47 5.41 -8.76 0.44
C HIS A 47 3.92 -8.71 0.80
N ILE A 48 3.01 -8.70 -0.18
CA ILE A 48 1.56 -8.69 0.02
C ILE A 48 0.89 -9.64 -0.97
N ARG A 49 0.30 -10.74 -0.47
CA ARG A 49 -0.37 -11.73 -1.34
C ARG A 49 -1.72 -11.20 -1.82
N THR A 50 -1.87 -10.97 -3.14
CA THR A 50 -3.14 -10.54 -3.77
C THR A 50 -3.47 -11.34 -5.06
N THR A 51 -4.71 -11.30 -5.56
CA THR A 51 -5.34 -12.19 -6.59
C THR A 51 -5.03 -11.95 -8.10
N ALA A 52 -4.23 -12.78 -8.80
CA ALA A 52 -3.93 -12.77 -10.28
C ALA A 52 -3.54 -11.45 -11.01
N TYR A 53 -2.24 -11.25 -11.38
CA TYR A 53 -1.58 -9.99 -11.85
C TYR A 53 -2.36 -9.18 -12.91
N HIS A 54 -2.67 -7.90 -12.63
CA HIS A 54 -3.23 -6.96 -13.60
C HIS A 54 -2.67 -5.54 -13.39
N PRO A 55 -1.63 -5.12 -14.15
CA PRO A 55 -0.93 -3.85 -13.93
C PRO A 55 -1.81 -2.61 -14.16
N ALA A 56 -2.83 -2.69 -15.02
CA ALA A 56 -3.75 -1.58 -15.26
C ALA A 56 -4.56 -1.18 -14.01
N SER A 57 -4.72 -2.09 -13.03
CA SER A 57 -5.41 -1.81 -11.77
C SER A 57 -4.64 -0.84 -10.86
N ASN A 58 -3.33 -0.65 -11.10
CA ASN A 58 -2.43 0.20 -10.33
C ASN A 58 -2.11 1.55 -10.99
N GLY A 59 -2.74 1.91 -12.11
CA GLY A 59 -2.36 3.11 -12.89
C GLY A 59 -2.46 4.46 -12.17
N ILE A 60 -2.99 4.52 -10.94
CA ILE A 60 -3.00 5.70 -10.07
C ILE A 60 -1.72 5.85 -9.25
N ILE A 61 -1.02 4.74 -8.95
CA ILE A 61 0.20 4.73 -8.15
C ILE A 61 1.49 4.79 -8.99
N GLU A 62 1.43 4.36 -10.27
CA GLU A 62 2.59 4.20 -11.16
C GLU A 62 2.76 5.32 -12.22
N ARG A 63 1.99 6.41 -12.12
CA ARG A 63 2.07 7.56 -13.03
C ARG A 63 2.79 8.74 -12.38
#